data_AF-A0A5A8CIC5-F1
#
_entry.id   AF-A0A5A8CIC5-F1
#
_cell.length_a   1.000
_cell.length_b   1.000
_cell.length_c   1.000
_cell.angle_alpha   90.00
_cell.angle_beta   90.00
_cell.angle_gamma   90.00
#
_symmetry.space_group_name_H-M   'P 1'
#
loop_
_entity.id
_entity.type
_entity.pdbx_description
1 polymer ?
#
loop_
_entity_poly.entity_id
_entity_poly.type
_entity_poly.pdbx_seq_one_letter_code
_entity_poly.pdbx_strand_id
1 'polypeptide(L)'
;MAASAAAGSSAPAAGAAGAEATVSGCEPPPFSGQRRIEGDEGKFEFVHNGARVYSWEQTLEEVLMYIQPPPGTPSKAIECIIRPESMRLGLKGNPPFLSAEFSSVVVASESFWMISDGLLTVNLQKARKGETWAAVFKGHAQLDELSVGEERKALMLERFQAEHAGFDFSGAEFSGAAPDPQTFMGGVHGARRP
;
A
#
# COMPACT_ATOMS: atom_id res chain seq x y z
N MET A 1 65.86 9.83 57.96
CA MET A 1 64.63 9.02 58.10
C MET A 1 63.61 9.83 58.88
N ALA A 2 62.55 10.29 58.22
CA ALA A 2 61.25 10.63 58.82
C ALA A 2 60.26 10.89 57.68
N ALA A 3 59.07 10.30 57.77
CA ALA A 3 58.01 10.28 56.77
C ALA A 3 57.06 11.49 56.89
N SER A 4 56.45 11.92 55.77
CA SER A 4 55.11 12.55 55.66
C SER A 4 54.84 12.89 54.18
N ALA A 5 53.91 12.23 53.49
CA ALA A 5 52.49 12.57 53.31
C ALA A 5 52.21 13.77 52.38
N ALA A 6 51.55 13.51 51.24
CA ALA A 6 50.26 14.08 50.83
C ALA A 6 50.09 14.05 49.30
N ALA A 7 49.12 13.26 48.85
CA ALA A 7 48.56 13.28 47.50
C ALA A 7 47.27 14.10 47.49
N GLY A 8 47.08 14.94 46.47
CA GLY A 8 45.81 15.57 46.09
C GLY A 8 45.85 15.74 44.57
N SER A 9 45.12 14.90 43.82
CA SER A 9 43.73 15.06 43.38
C SER A 9 43.58 15.95 42.14
N SER A 10 43.48 15.31 40.97
CA SER A 10 42.66 15.80 39.85
C SER A 10 42.11 14.57 39.10
N ALA A 11 40.78 14.47 39.04
CA ALA A 11 40.05 13.45 38.31
C ALA A 11 39.52 14.04 37.00
N PRO A 12 39.53 13.29 35.88
CA PRO A 12 38.88 13.69 34.63
C PRO A 12 37.44 13.17 34.54
N ALA A 13 36.62 13.90 33.79
CA ALA A 13 35.25 13.53 33.42
C ALA A 13 35.26 12.40 32.36
N ALA A 14 34.49 11.35 32.60
CA ALA A 14 34.21 10.27 31.66
C ALA A 14 32.78 10.42 31.12
N GLY A 15 32.66 10.38 29.78
CA GLY A 15 31.38 10.40 29.07
C GLY A 15 30.58 9.12 29.32
N ALA A 16 29.28 9.29 29.50
CA ALA A 16 28.32 8.22 29.68
C ALA A 16 28.05 7.51 28.34
N ALA A 17 28.26 6.20 28.35
CA ALA A 17 27.89 5.27 27.32
C ALA A 17 26.36 5.10 27.27
N GLY A 18 25.85 4.91 26.05
CA GLY A 18 24.45 4.60 25.80
C GLY A 18 24.05 3.25 26.37
N ALA A 19 22.88 3.26 26.99
CA ALA A 19 22.08 2.08 27.31
C ALA A 19 20.64 2.36 26.86
N GLU A 20 19.87 1.28 26.75
CA GLU A 20 18.41 1.20 26.52
C GLU A 20 17.99 1.10 25.04
N ALA A 21 17.13 0.18 24.61
CA ALA A 21 16.30 -0.77 25.32
C ALA A 21 16.03 -2.01 24.44
N THR A 22 16.12 -3.20 25.04
CA THR A 22 15.44 -4.41 24.59
C THR A 22 13.95 -4.27 24.92
N VAL A 23 13.09 -4.06 23.92
CA VAL A 23 11.63 -4.17 24.11
C VAL A 23 11.18 -5.60 23.82
N SER A 24 11.04 -6.35 24.91
CA SER A 24 10.21 -7.56 24.98
C SER A 24 8.78 -7.12 25.26
N GLY A 25 7.82 -7.58 24.45
CA GLY A 25 6.38 -7.39 24.65
C GLY A 25 5.87 -6.01 24.24
N CYS A 26 5.46 -5.85 22.98
CA CYS A 26 4.71 -4.68 22.55
C CYS A 26 3.44 -5.15 21.84
N GLU A 27 2.31 -5.00 22.54
CA GLU A 27 1.01 -4.96 21.89
C GLU A 27 1.09 -3.91 20.77
N PRO A 28 0.69 -4.23 19.54
CA PRO A 28 0.91 -3.34 18.41
C PRO A 28 0.20 -2.01 18.67
N PRO A 29 0.87 -0.86 18.42
CA PRO A 29 0.26 0.43 18.70
C PRO A 29 -1.03 0.60 17.87
N PRO A 30 -2.02 1.38 18.35
CA PRO A 30 -3.34 1.55 17.73
C PRO A 30 -3.28 2.45 16.47
N PHE A 31 -2.17 2.41 15.74
CA PHE A 31 -2.00 3.20 14.53
C PHE A 31 -2.28 2.33 13.32
N SER A 32 -3.19 2.81 12.49
CA SER A 32 -3.36 2.27 11.15
C SER A 32 -2.17 2.74 10.31
N GLY A 33 -1.54 1.83 9.59
CA GLY A 33 -0.40 2.13 8.74
C GLY A 33 -0.54 1.48 7.38
N GLN A 34 0.07 2.09 6.37
CA GLN A 34 0.20 1.50 5.05
C GLN A 34 1.68 1.47 4.67
N ARG A 35 2.15 0.30 4.22
CA ARG A 35 3.57 0.08 3.90
C ARG A 35 3.71 -0.83 2.70
N ARG A 36 4.83 -0.72 1.98
CA ARG A 36 5.20 -1.64 0.90
C ARG A 36 5.55 -3.01 1.49
N ILE A 37 5.17 -4.08 0.81
CA ILE A 37 5.54 -5.45 1.18
C ILE A 37 6.95 -5.71 0.67
N GLU A 38 7.86 -6.11 1.56
CA GLU A 38 9.23 -6.45 1.19
C GLU A 38 9.24 -7.73 0.34
N GLY A 39 9.91 -7.68 -0.82
CA GLY A 39 10.03 -8.81 -1.74
C GLY A 39 8.91 -8.93 -2.78
N ASP A 40 7.93 -8.01 -2.79
CA ASP A 40 6.85 -7.99 -3.79
C ASP A 40 6.72 -6.56 -4.36
N GLU A 41 7.28 -6.35 -5.55
CA GLU A 41 7.31 -5.03 -6.20
C GLU A 41 5.89 -4.61 -6.58
N GLY A 42 5.45 -3.44 -6.08
CA GLY A 42 4.14 -2.86 -6.37
C GLY A 42 3.02 -3.26 -5.41
N LYS A 43 3.29 -4.17 -4.45
CA LYS A 43 2.31 -4.54 -3.41
C LYS A 43 2.48 -3.78 -2.11
N PHE A 44 1.34 -3.38 -1.57
CA PHE A 44 1.21 -2.66 -0.30
C PHE A 44 0.34 -3.46 0.66
N GLU A 45 0.57 -3.28 1.95
CA GLU A 45 -0.31 -3.78 3.00
C GLU A 45 -0.87 -2.65 3.84
N PHE A 46 -2.15 -2.78 4.17
CA PHE A 46 -2.80 -1.96 5.17
C PHE A 46 -2.91 -2.76 6.47
N VAL A 47 -2.31 -2.21 7.53
CA VAL A 47 -2.25 -2.82 8.87
C VAL A 47 -3.07 -1.97 9.83
N HIS A 48 -3.93 -2.60 10.60
CA HIS A 48 -4.73 -1.97 11.65
C HIS A 48 -4.57 -2.76 12.95
N ASN A 49 -4.20 -2.08 14.04
CA ASN A 49 -3.92 -2.69 15.33
C ASN A 49 -2.93 -3.88 15.23
N GLY A 50 -1.89 -3.72 14.41
CA GLY A 50 -0.86 -4.73 14.17
C GLY A 50 -1.27 -5.96 13.36
N ALA A 51 -2.53 -6.04 12.91
CA ALA A 51 -2.99 -7.09 12.02
C ALA A 51 -3.11 -6.56 10.58
N ARG A 52 -2.62 -7.33 9.60
CA ARG A 52 -2.87 -7.06 8.18
C ARG A 52 -4.36 -7.21 7.91
N VAL A 53 -5.00 -6.13 7.48
CA VAL A 53 -6.43 -6.15 7.11
C VAL A 53 -6.58 -6.57 5.65
N TYR A 54 -5.77 -5.97 4.77
CA TYR A 54 -5.71 -6.29 3.34
C TYR A 54 -4.34 -5.93 2.77
N SER A 55 -3.96 -6.60 1.69
CA SER A 55 -2.90 -6.13 0.81
C SER A 55 -3.49 -5.70 -0.52
N TRP A 56 -2.81 -4.82 -1.25
CA TRP A 56 -3.31 -4.31 -2.51
C TRP A 56 -2.16 -3.88 -3.42
N GLU A 57 -2.44 -3.89 -4.71
CA GLU A 57 -1.60 -3.34 -5.77
C GLU A 57 -2.49 -2.65 -6.80
N GLN A 58 -1.87 -1.95 -7.74
CA GLN A 58 -2.59 -1.28 -8.79
C GLN A 58 -1.82 -1.31 -10.09
N THR A 59 -2.57 -1.33 -11.18
CA THR A 59 -2.08 -1.10 -12.54
C THR A 59 -2.65 0.21 -13.07
N LEU A 60 -2.41 0.52 -14.34
CA LEU A 60 -3.04 1.68 -14.98
C LEU A 60 -4.57 1.60 -14.96
N GLU A 61 -5.14 0.40 -15.03
CA GLU A 61 -6.57 0.22 -15.24
C GLU A 61 -7.30 -0.29 -14.00
N GLU A 62 -6.61 -0.98 -13.10
CA GLU A 62 -7.24 -1.73 -12.03
C GLU A 62 -6.55 -1.50 -10.67
N VAL A 63 -7.30 -1.74 -9.60
CA VAL A 63 -6.78 -1.92 -8.24
C VAL A 63 -7.14 -3.33 -7.80
N LEU A 64 -6.13 -4.13 -7.46
CA LEU A 64 -6.31 -5.47 -6.94
C LEU A 64 -6.11 -5.46 -5.43
N MET A 65 -7.08 -6.00 -4.70
CA MET A 65 -7.04 -6.11 -3.25
C MET A 65 -7.16 -7.56 -2.82
N TYR A 66 -6.37 -7.94 -1.82
CA TYR A 66 -6.21 -9.29 -1.31
C TYR A 66 -6.53 -9.30 0.18
N ILE A 67 -7.48 -10.14 0.57
CA ILE A 67 -7.98 -10.26 1.94
C ILE A 67 -7.93 -11.72 2.34
N GLN A 68 -7.45 -12.01 3.54
CA GLN A 68 -7.45 -13.33 4.13
C GLN A 68 -8.72 -13.49 4.98
N PRO A 69 -9.81 -14.09 4.45
CA PRO A 69 -10.97 -14.44 5.25
C PRO A 69 -10.63 -15.47 6.34
N PRO A 70 -11.49 -15.63 7.35
CA PRO A 70 -11.34 -16.69 8.33
C PRO A 70 -11.20 -18.07 7.67
N PRO A 71 -10.37 -18.97 8.22
CA PRO A 71 -10.14 -20.29 7.64
C PRO A 71 -11.45 -21.07 7.49
N GLY A 72 -11.63 -21.70 6.33
CA GLY A 72 -12.85 -22.47 6.01
C GLY A 72 -14.04 -21.62 5.53
N THR A 73 -13.87 -20.31 5.30
CA THR A 73 -14.93 -19.45 4.74
C THR A 73 -15.29 -19.88 3.32
N PRO A 74 -16.52 -20.36 3.05
CA PRO A 74 -16.94 -20.67 1.69
C PRO A 74 -17.34 -19.38 0.95
N SER A 75 -17.14 -19.35 -0.37
CA SER A 75 -17.55 -18.23 -1.25
C SER A 75 -18.99 -17.78 -1.01
N LYS A 76 -19.92 -18.74 -0.80
CA LYS A 76 -21.35 -18.44 -0.58
C LYS A 76 -21.65 -17.65 0.69
N ALA A 77 -20.77 -17.72 1.69
CA ALA A 77 -20.91 -16.98 2.95
C ALA A 77 -20.38 -15.54 2.84
N ILE A 78 -19.59 -15.23 1.81
CA ILE A 78 -19.06 -13.89 1.59
C ILE A 78 -20.15 -13.02 0.96
N GLU A 79 -20.32 -11.83 1.52
CA GLU A 79 -21.10 -10.76 0.94
C GLU A 79 -20.14 -9.62 0.61
N CYS A 80 -19.88 -9.44 -0.69
CA CYS A 80 -19.09 -8.35 -1.22
C CYS A 80 -19.95 -7.55 -2.20
N ILE A 81 -20.24 -6.30 -1.85
CA ILE A 81 -21.05 -5.37 -2.61
C ILE A 81 -20.14 -4.23 -3.03
N ILE A 82 -19.88 -4.13 -4.33
CA ILE A 82 -19.07 -3.08 -4.93
C ILE A 82 -20.02 -2.06 -5.55
N ARG A 83 -19.85 -0.79 -5.19
CA ARG A 83 -20.54 0.37 -5.77
C ARG A 83 -19.49 1.31 -6.38
N PRO A 84 -19.88 2.24 -7.25
CA PRO A 84 -18.90 3.11 -7.92
C PRO A 84 -17.99 3.90 -6.97
N GLU A 85 -18.48 4.28 -5.79
CA GLU A 85 -17.72 5.10 -4.83
C GLU A 85 -17.47 4.40 -3.49
N SER A 86 -17.97 3.18 -3.30
CA SER A 86 -17.88 2.49 -2.02
C SER A 86 -17.95 0.98 -2.14
N MET A 87 -17.48 0.30 -1.11
CA MET A 87 -17.57 -1.14 -1.00
C MET A 87 -17.99 -1.56 0.40
N ARG A 88 -18.79 -2.61 0.43
CA ARG A 88 -19.12 -3.34 1.64
C ARG A 88 -18.66 -4.78 1.48
N LEU A 89 -17.88 -5.26 2.43
CA LEU A 89 -17.42 -6.63 2.51
C LEU A 89 -17.73 -7.19 3.89
N GLY A 90 -18.24 -8.41 3.95
CA GLY A 90 -18.46 -9.11 5.20
C GLY A 90 -18.88 -10.56 4.98
N LEU A 91 -19.23 -11.22 6.08
CA LEU A 91 -19.85 -12.54 6.07
C LEU A 91 -21.36 -12.38 6.26
N LYS A 92 -22.16 -13.12 5.49
CA LYS A 92 -23.61 -13.12 5.59
C LYS A 92 -24.06 -13.40 7.03
N GLY A 93 -24.95 -12.56 7.54
CA GLY A 93 -25.47 -12.65 8.91
C GLY A 93 -24.59 -12.00 9.98
N ASN A 94 -23.40 -11.49 9.63
CA ASN A 94 -22.52 -10.74 10.53
C ASN A 94 -22.46 -9.25 10.13
N PRO A 95 -22.01 -8.36 11.05
CA PRO A 95 -21.63 -7.01 10.69
C PRO A 95 -20.58 -7.01 9.55
N PRO A 96 -20.60 -6.00 8.66
CA PRO A 96 -19.62 -5.92 7.59
C PRO A 96 -18.20 -5.79 8.16
N PHE A 97 -17.30 -6.61 7.65
CA PHE A 97 -15.87 -6.55 7.96
C PHE A 97 -15.25 -5.23 7.50
N LEU A 98 -15.64 -4.75 6.32
CA LEU A 98 -15.20 -3.48 5.75
C LEU A 98 -16.39 -2.78 5.10
N SER A 99 -16.57 -1.49 5.41
CA SER A 99 -17.59 -0.64 4.80
C SER A 99 -17.03 0.76 4.66
N ALA A 100 -16.43 1.05 3.51
CA ALA A 100 -15.71 2.29 3.28
C ALA A 100 -15.91 2.81 1.85
N GLU A 101 -15.64 4.10 1.67
CA GLU A 101 -15.65 4.77 0.37
C GLU A 101 -14.28 4.63 -0.30
N PHE A 102 -14.26 4.42 -1.61
CA PHE A 102 -13.04 4.36 -2.40
C PHE A 102 -12.39 5.74 -2.53
N SER A 103 -11.07 5.74 -2.71
CA SER A 103 -10.30 6.97 -2.98
C SER A 103 -10.74 7.65 -4.28
N SER A 104 -11.09 6.87 -5.30
CA SER A 104 -11.66 7.36 -6.57
C SER A 104 -12.74 6.41 -7.09
N VAL A 105 -13.45 6.84 -8.14
CA VAL A 105 -14.60 6.13 -8.70
C VAL A 105 -14.14 4.87 -9.45
N VAL A 106 -14.87 3.77 -9.27
CA VAL A 106 -14.69 2.51 -9.98
C VAL A 106 -15.87 2.20 -10.90
N VAL A 107 -15.63 1.42 -11.95
CA VAL A 107 -16.68 0.88 -12.83
C VAL A 107 -17.23 -0.39 -12.19
N ALA A 108 -18.20 -0.25 -11.29
CA ALA A 108 -18.72 -1.37 -10.50
C ALA A 108 -19.23 -2.57 -11.32
N SER A 109 -19.66 -2.35 -12.57
CA SER A 109 -20.09 -3.42 -13.48
C SER A 109 -18.94 -4.26 -14.05
N GLU A 110 -17.72 -3.71 -14.07
CA GLU A 110 -16.49 -4.38 -14.54
C GLU A 110 -15.62 -4.86 -13.37
N SER A 111 -15.87 -4.34 -12.16
CA SER A 111 -15.27 -4.84 -10.92
C SER A 111 -15.88 -6.18 -10.49
N PHE A 112 -15.06 -7.07 -9.97
CA PHE A 112 -15.50 -8.38 -9.48
C PHE A 112 -14.68 -8.84 -8.28
N TRP A 113 -15.13 -9.90 -7.62
CA TRP A 113 -14.38 -10.55 -6.55
C TRP A 113 -14.42 -12.05 -6.73
N MET A 114 -13.37 -12.73 -6.28
CA MET A 114 -13.24 -14.18 -6.31
C MET A 114 -12.47 -14.65 -5.09
N ILE A 115 -12.69 -15.90 -4.68
CA ILE A 115 -11.92 -16.53 -3.63
C ILE A 115 -11.22 -17.76 -4.20
N SER A 116 -9.90 -17.85 -4.04
CA SER A 116 -9.09 -19.01 -4.43
C SER A 116 -8.19 -19.40 -3.27
N ASP A 117 -8.16 -20.69 -2.94
CA ASP A 117 -7.24 -21.23 -1.93
C ASP A 117 -7.28 -20.52 -0.57
N GLY A 118 -8.48 -20.02 -0.20
CA GLY A 118 -8.70 -19.27 1.03
C GLY A 118 -8.32 -17.79 0.97
N LEU A 119 -7.85 -17.27 -0.17
CA LEU A 119 -7.57 -15.86 -0.40
C LEU A 119 -8.70 -15.19 -1.19
N LEU A 120 -9.30 -14.14 -0.62
CA LEU A 120 -10.28 -13.30 -1.30
C LEU A 120 -9.55 -12.22 -2.11
N THR A 121 -9.71 -12.26 -3.43
CA THR A 121 -9.20 -11.26 -4.37
C THR A 121 -10.36 -10.42 -4.87
N VAL A 122 -10.25 -9.10 -4.72
CA VAL A 122 -11.20 -8.11 -5.20
C VAL A 122 -10.51 -7.29 -6.29
N ASN A 123 -11.05 -7.35 -7.50
CA ASN A 123 -10.59 -6.56 -8.64
C ASN A 123 -11.52 -5.35 -8.83
N LEU A 124 -10.94 -4.16 -8.82
CA LEU A 124 -11.65 -2.89 -8.95
C LEU A 124 -11.22 -2.18 -10.23
N GLN A 125 -12.12 -2.09 -11.20
CA GLN A 125 -11.87 -1.37 -12.44
C GLN A 125 -11.88 0.15 -12.18
N LYS A 126 -10.77 0.85 -12.42
CA LYS A 126 -10.71 2.31 -12.27
C LYS A 126 -11.59 2.97 -13.33
N ALA A 127 -12.47 3.89 -12.93
CA ALA A 127 -13.19 4.73 -13.88
C ALA A 127 -12.25 5.72 -14.59
N ARG A 128 -11.14 6.10 -13.93
CA ARG A 128 -10.09 6.96 -14.46
C ARG A 128 -8.81 6.16 -14.65
N LYS A 129 -8.59 5.68 -15.88
CA LYS A 129 -7.36 4.98 -16.24
C LYS A 129 -6.15 5.89 -16.05
N GLY A 130 -5.06 5.34 -15.52
CA GLY A 130 -3.81 6.06 -15.24
C GLY A 130 -3.79 6.82 -13.92
N GLU A 131 -4.89 6.87 -13.17
CA GLU A 131 -4.91 7.52 -11.86
C GLU A 131 -4.14 6.67 -10.83
N THR A 132 -3.12 7.27 -10.20
CA THR A 132 -2.36 6.62 -9.12
C THR A 132 -3.10 6.79 -7.79
N TRP A 133 -3.52 5.69 -7.19
CA TRP A 133 -4.18 5.69 -5.89
C TRP A 133 -3.13 5.64 -4.77
N ALA A 134 -3.22 6.53 -3.79
CA ALA A 134 -2.36 6.51 -2.60
C ALA A 134 -2.92 5.60 -1.48
N ALA A 135 -4.19 5.19 -1.58
CA ALA A 135 -4.85 4.23 -0.72
C ALA A 135 -6.07 3.67 -1.46
N VAL A 136 -6.55 2.50 -1.06
CA VAL A 136 -7.81 1.91 -1.60
C VAL A 136 -9.04 2.68 -1.13
N PHE A 137 -9.08 3.01 0.18
CA PHE A 137 -10.22 3.64 0.82
C PHE A 137 -9.90 5.03 1.38
N LYS A 138 -10.89 5.92 1.37
CA LYS A 138 -10.81 7.23 2.02
C LYS A 138 -10.67 7.06 3.53
N GLY A 139 -9.81 7.88 4.14
CA GLY A 139 -9.58 7.88 5.59
C GLY A 139 -8.68 6.74 6.09
N HIS A 140 -8.30 5.79 5.24
CA HIS A 140 -7.23 4.85 5.56
C HIS A 140 -5.86 5.54 5.44
N ALA A 141 -4.85 4.97 6.10
CA ALA A 141 -3.48 5.42 5.98
C ALA A 141 -3.05 5.42 4.51
N GLN A 142 -2.51 6.54 4.05
CA GLN A 142 -2.06 6.72 2.67
C GLN A 142 -0.58 6.39 2.55
N LEU A 143 -0.16 6.05 1.33
CA LEU A 143 1.26 5.97 0.99
C LEU A 143 1.92 7.34 1.17
N ASP A 144 3.19 7.32 1.59
CA ASP A 144 4.04 8.51 1.63
C ASP A 144 4.24 9.08 0.21
N GLU A 145 4.49 10.38 0.11
CA GLU A 145 4.70 11.07 -1.18
C GLU A 145 5.79 10.42 -2.02
N LEU A 146 6.86 9.90 -1.39
CA LEU A 146 7.92 9.17 -2.07
C LEU A 146 7.38 7.90 -2.72
N SER A 147 6.66 7.07 -1.96
CA SER A 147 6.08 5.83 -2.48
C SER A 147 5.02 6.08 -3.55
N VAL A 148 4.19 7.12 -3.40
CA VAL A 148 3.25 7.53 -4.47
C VAL A 148 4.01 7.94 -5.73
N GLY A 149 5.14 8.64 -5.58
CA GLY A 149 6.01 9.02 -6.68
C GLY A 149 6.65 7.82 -7.39
N GLU A 150 7.07 6.80 -6.64
CA GLU A 150 7.57 5.53 -7.18
C GLU A 150 6.48 4.77 -7.94
N GLU A 151 5.26 4.67 -7.38
CA GLU A 151 4.14 4.03 -8.04
C GLU A 151 3.72 4.76 -9.32
N ARG A 152 3.73 6.10 -9.29
CA ARG A 152 3.48 6.90 -10.50
C ARG A 152 4.51 6.59 -11.59
N LYS A 153 5.80 6.44 -11.23
CA LYS A 153 6.86 6.06 -12.17
C LYS A 153 6.65 4.65 -12.72
N ALA A 154 6.29 3.70 -11.86
CA ALA A 154 6.00 2.32 -12.27
C ALA A 154 4.84 2.25 -13.27
N LEU A 155 3.72 2.92 -12.96
CA LEU A 155 2.55 3.02 -13.83
C LEU A 155 2.87 3.71 -15.16
N MET A 156 3.70 4.75 -15.13
CA MET A 156 4.18 5.41 -16.35
C MET A 156 5.03 4.49 -17.23
N LEU A 157 5.91 3.68 -16.62
CA LEU A 157 6.73 2.73 -17.36
C LEU A 157 5.87 1.63 -17.99
N GLU A 158 4.89 1.10 -17.25
CA GLU A 158 3.87 0.17 -17.77
C GLU A 158 3.17 0.75 -19.00
N ARG A 159 2.75 2.03 -18.92
CA ARG A 159 2.08 2.72 -20.03
C ARG A 159 2.97 2.80 -21.26
N PHE A 160 4.21 3.21 -21.06
CA PHE A 160 5.17 3.41 -22.14
C PHE A 160 5.53 2.10 -22.85
N GLN A 161 5.66 1.01 -22.09
CA GLN A 161 5.85 -0.34 -22.65
C GLN A 161 4.66 -0.78 -23.49
N ALA A 162 3.43 -0.51 -23.04
CA ALA A 162 2.21 -0.82 -23.78
C ALA A 162 2.09 -0.01 -25.09
N GLU A 163 2.46 1.28 -25.08
CA GLU A 163 2.41 2.16 -26.25
C GLU A 163 3.53 1.86 -27.28
N HIS A 164 4.62 1.21 -26.87
CA HIS A 164 5.76 0.85 -27.72
C HIS A 164 6.04 -0.65 -27.76
N ALA A 165 5.00 -1.47 -28.02
CA ALA A 165 5.13 -2.91 -28.23
C ALA A 165 6.10 -3.25 -29.38
N GLY A 166 7.37 -3.52 -29.04
CA GLY A 166 8.46 -3.77 -29.99
C GLY A 166 9.80 -3.18 -29.59
N PHE A 167 9.85 -2.35 -28.55
CA PHE A 167 11.07 -1.82 -27.96
C PHE A 167 11.19 -2.29 -26.51
N ASP A 168 12.33 -2.87 -26.13
CA ASP A 168 12.59 -3.37 -24.79
C ASP A 168 13.08 -2.23 -23.88
N PHE A 169 12.26 -1.81 -22.93
CA PHE A 169 12.55 -0.76 -21.94
C PHE A 169 12.69 -1.30 -20.52
N SER A 170 12.91 -2.61 -20.36
CA SER A 170 13.11 -3.26 -19.06
C SER A 170 14.29 -2.71 -18.26
N GLY A 171 15.26 -2.04 -18.91
CA GLY A 171 16.38 -1.34 -18.28
C GLY A 171 16.26 0.19 -18.21
N ALA A 172 15.08 0.76 -18.49
CA ALA A 172 14.92 2.23 -18.54
C ALA A 172 14.63 2.82 -17.15
N GLU A 173 15.52 3.70 -16.68
CA GLU A 173 15.28 4.54 -15.50
C GLU A 173 14.71 5.91 -15.90
N PHE A 174 13.64 6.33 -15.21
CA PHE A 174 13.09 7.67 -15.40
C PHE A 174 13.97 8.71 -14.70
N SER A 175 14.78 9.43 -15.48
CA SER A 175 15.62 10.53 -14.99
C SER A 175 14.79 11.83 -14.89
N GLY A 176 14.11 12.05 -13.75
CA GLY A 176 13.38 13.30 -13.46
C GLY A 176 12.07 13.14 -12.69
N ALA A 177 11.24 14.19 -12.69
CA ALA A 177 9.87 14.13 -12.18
C ALA A 177 8.97 13.44 -13.21
N ALA A 178 8.38 12.30 -12.85
CA ALA A 178 7.46 11.57 -13.72
C ALA A 178 6.21 12.42 -13.98
N PRO A 179 5.93 12.85 -15.23
CA PRO A 179 4.66 13.45 -15.59
C PRO A 179 3.49 12.50 -15.27
N ASP A 180 2.29 13.04 -15.25
CA ASP A 180 1.12 12.27 -14.84
C ASP A 180 0.75 11.21 -15.90
N PRO A 181 0.62 9.92 -15.51
CA PRO A 181 0.31 8.83 -16.43
C PRO A 181 -1.02 9.03 -17.15
N GLN A 182 -1.96 9.81 -16.60
CA GLN A 182 -3.24 10.11 -17.22
C GLN A 182 -3.11 11.12 -18.38
N THR A 183 -2.13 12.03 -18.32
CA THR A 183 -2.05 13.22 -19.20
C THR A 183 -0.89 13.16 -20.19
N PHE A 184 0.09 12.28 -19.97
CA PHE A 184 1.26 12.15 -20.84
C PHE A 184 0.88 11.79 -22.30
N MET A 185 1.59 12.35 -23.28
CA MET A 185 1.45 12.11 -24.75
C MET A 185 0.00 12.02 -25.29
N GLY A 186 -0.88 12.95 -24.93
CA GLY A 186 -2.25 13.03 -25.49
C GLY A 186 -3.32 12.25 -24.71
N GLY A 187 -2.96 11.70 -23.55
CA GLY A 187 -3.86 11.08 -22.58
C GLY A 187 -4.19 9.62 -22.87
N VAL A 188 -4.61 8.87 -21.84
CA VAL A 188 -5.09 7.49 -21.99
C VAL A 188 -6.36 7.53 -22.85
N HIS A 189 -6.32 6.98 -24.07
CA HIS A 189 -7.44 7.05 -25.01
C HIS A 189 -8.60 6.16 -24.53
N GLY A 190 -9.32 6.62 -23.52
CA GLY A 190 -10.65 6.18 -23.09
C GLY A 190 -11.69 7.23 -23.47
N ALA A 191 -11.67 7.71 -24.72
CA ALA A 191 -12.73 8.56 -25.24
C ALA A 191 -12.95 8.22 -26.72
N ARG A 192 -13.81 7.22 -26.98
CA ARG A 192 -14.56 7.22 -28.24
C ARG A 192 -15.35 8.54 -28.26
N ARG A 193 -14.92 9.48 -29.10
CA ARG A 193 -15.76 10.63 -29.45
C ARG A 193 -16.98 10.12 -30.23
N PRO A 194 -18.16 10.76 -30.08
CA PRO A 194 -19.37 10.42 -30.82
C PRO A 194 -19.19 10.60 -32.33
#